data_AF-A0A7H8HDP8-F1
#
_entry.id   AF-A0A7H8HDP8-F1
#
_cell.length_a   1.000
_cell.length_b   1.000
_cell.length_c   1.000
_cell.angle_alpha   90.00
_cell.angle_beta   90.00
_cell.angle_gamma   90.00
#
_symmetry.space_group_name_H-M   'P 1'
#
loop_
_entity.id
_entity.type
_entity.pdbx_description
1 polymer ?
#
loop_
_entity_poly.entity_id
_entity_poly.type
_entity_poly.pdbx_seq_one_letter_code
_entity_poly.pdbx_strand_id
1 'polypeptide(L)'
;MTHATYEDQEFRHLRLDERPRTLAGISVRGGELFDCAIVQVDDPAYPIRVIDSAITGTQLVNSAAVGVRFEDITVTDCPTPADPVYLDGCLFRHVVLRGRLGSWIFGEMPKSVPDDRREAFAEAERQFYAKGEYALDISEAVFESASMFSLPGALVRRDPETQFLVHKERLAGADLSKLPRSVQRWLKRVARSPFDSTVLVVGRDEADFKESLAFHRQLVDLGIAEA
;
A
#
# COMPACT_ATOMS: atom_id res chain seq x y z
N MET A 1 0.30 10.83 -26.20
CA MET A 1 0.54 9.43 -25.82
C MET A 1 -0.70 8.64 -26.19
N THR A 2 -0.55 7.42 -26.70
CA THR A 2 -1.70 6.59 -27.07
C THR A 2 -2.24 5.94 -25.80
N HIS A 3 -3.49 6.25 -25.46
CA HIS A 3 -4.16 5.63 -24.32
C HIS A 3 -4.71 4.26 -24.75
N ALA A 4 -4.33 3.21 -24.06
CA ALA A 4 -4.80 1.85 -24.31
C ALA A 4 -5.88 1.49 -23.28
N THR A 5 -7.02 1.01 -23.75
CA THR A 5 -8.11 0.54 -22.89
C THR A 5 -8.37 -0.93 -23.14
N TYR A 6 -8.44 -1.71 -22.07
CA TYR A 6 -8.75 -3.13 -22.07
C TYR A 6 -10.03 -3.35 -21.26
N GLU A 7 -11.06 -3.92 -21.88
CA GLU A 7 -12.35 -4.19 -21.25
C GLU A 7 -12.59 -5.71 -21.16
N ASP A 8 -12.99 -6.16 -19.98
CA ASP A 8 -13.36 -7.55 -19.65
C ASP A 8 -12.32 -8.58 -20.11
N GLN A 9 -11.05 -8.21 -20.03
CA GLN A 9 -9.92 -9.08 -20.41
C GLN A 9 -9.44 -9.91 -19.23
N GLU A 10 -9.03 -11.14 -19.52
CA GLU A 10 -8.26 -11.96 -18.60
C GLU A 10 -6.77 -11.88 -18.96
N PHE A 11 -5.96 -11.38 -18.03
CA PHE A 11 -4.51 -11.42 -18.10
C PHE A 11 -4.00 -12.51 -17.16
N ARG A 12 -3.22 -13.45 -17.69
CA ARG A 12 -2.70 -14.59 -16.93
C ARG A 12 -1.19 -14.67 -17.04
N HIS A 13 -0.51 -14.84 -15.90
CA HIS A 13 0.92 -15.11 -15.82
C HIS A 13 1.81 -14.03 -16.49
N LEU A 14 1.32 -12.79 -16.58
CA LEU A 14 2.12 -11.71 -17.12
C LEU A 14 3.21 -11.35 -16.13
N ARG A 15 4.47 -11.49 -16.56
CA ARG A 15 5.63 -11.04 -15.79
C ARG A 15 6.35 -9.96 -16.57
N LEU A 16 6.58 -8.82 -15.92
CA LEU A 16 7.38 -7.74 -16.47
C LEU A 16 8.67 -7.61 -15.66
N ASP A 17 9.77 -7.98 -16.29
CA ASP A 17 11.14 -7.94 -15.78
C ASP A 17 12.11 -7.14 -16.68
N GLU A 18 11.70 -6.78 -17.90
CA GLU A 18 12.48 -5.94 -18.83
C GLU A 18 12.61 -4.48 -18.36
N ARG A 19 13.83 -3.93 -18.41
CA ARG A 19 14.18 -2.59 -17.87
C ARG A 19 15.07 -1.79 -18.83
N PRO A 20 14.99 -0.44 -18.83
CA PRO A 20 13.96 0.40 -18.19
C PRO A 20 12.64 0.36 -18.97
N ARG A 21 11.50 0.50 -18.27
CA ARG A 21 10.17 0.45 -18.91
C ARG A 21 9.19 1.40 -18.25
N THR A 22 8.57 2.25 -19.05
CA THR A 22 7.45 3.09 -18.62
C THR A 22 6.16 2.56 -19.26
N LEU A 23 5.20 2.20 -18.44
CA LEU A 23 3.82 1.89 -18.84
C LEU A 23 2.98 3.15 -18.59
N ALA A 24 2.33 3.67 -19.63
CA ALA A 24 1.62 4.94 -19.55
C ALA A 24 0.27 4.87 -20.28
N GLY A 25 -0.75 5.55 -19.75
CA GLY A 25 -2.04 5.68 -20.42
C GLY A 25 -2.80 4.36 -20.53
N ILE A 26 -2.69 3.46 -19.55
CA ILE A 26 -3.35 2.15 -19.58
C ILE A 26 -4.59 2.19 -18.69
N SER A 27 -5.75 1.82 -19.25
CA SER A 27 -6.98 1.58 -18.50
C SER A 27 -7.38 0.12 -18.62
N VAL A 28 -7.55 -0.57 -17.49
CA VAL A 28 -8.13 -1.92 -17.43
C VAL A 28 -9.47 -1.84 -16.72
N ARG A 29 -10.53 -2.37 -17.33
CA ARG A 29 -11.89 -2.31 -16.80
C ARG A 29 -12.54 -3.68 -16.82
N GLY A 30 -13.04 -4.14 -15.68
CA GLY A 30 -13.57 -5.50 -15.55
C GLY A 30 -12.47 -6.56 -15.73
N GLY A 31 -12.89 -7.82 -15.90
CA GLY A 31 -11.98 -8.93 -16.11
C GLY A 31 -11.12 -9.31 -14.90
N GLU A 32 -9.94 -9.90 -15.16
CA GLU A 32 -9.06 -10.50 -14.14
C GLU A 32 -7.58 -10.28 -14.49
N LEU A 33 -6.77 -9.94 -13.47
CA LEU A 33 -5.33 -10.19 -13.48
C LEU A 33 -5.01 -11.36 -12.56
N PHE A 34 -4.60 -12.48 -13.14
CA PHE A 34 -4.28 -13.71 -12.44
C PHE A 34 -2.79 -14.00 -12.54
N ASP A 35 -2.13 -14.14 -11.38
CA ASP A 35 -0.69 -14.43 -11.29
C ASP A 35 0.18 -13.46 -12.11
N CYS A 36 -0.19 -12.18 -12.08
CA CYS A 36 0.52 -11.12 -12.80
C CYS A 36 1.49 -10.40 -11.85
N ALA A 37 2.71 -10.15 -12.32
CA ALA A 37 3.76 -9.54 -11.51
C ALA A 37 4.61 -8.53 -12.27
N ILE A 38 4.92 -7.40 -11.62
CA ILE A 38 5.95 -6.44 -12.07
C ILE A 38 7.04 -6.41 -11.00
N VAL A 39 8.26 -6.86 -11.31
CA VAL A 39 9.28 -7.09 -10.27
C VAL A 39 10.62 -6.47 -10.63
N GLN A 40 11.13 -5.62 -9.75
CA GLN A 40 12.51 -5.16 -9.76
C GLN A 40 13.07 -5.00 -8.34
N VAL A 41 14.30 -5.46 -8.14
CA VAL A 41 14.92 -5.58 -6.80
C VAL A 41 16.42 -5.29 -6.81
N ASP A 42 16.94 -4.74 -7.90
CA ASP A 42 18.36 -4.58 -8.19
C ASP A 42 18.78 -3.14 -8.47
N ASP A 43 17.84 -2.29 -8.92
CA ASP A 43 18.09 -0.89 -9.24
C ASP A 43 17.26 0.08 -8.34
N PRO A 44 17.91 0.77 -7.38
CA PRO A 44 17.24 1.73 -6.50
C PRO A 44 16.79 3.02 -7.22
N ALA A 45 17.06 3.17 -8.53
CA ALA A 45 16.54 4.28 -9.33
C ALA A 45 15.07 4.09 -9.75
N TYR A 46 14.45 2.95 -9.46
CA TYR A 46 13.06 2.63 -9.85
C TYR A 46 12.82 2.77 -11.37
N PRO A 47 13.54 2.00 -12.21
CA PRO A 47 13.49 2.15 -13.66
C PRO A 47 12.17 1.69 -14.29
N ILE A 48 11.34 0.96 -13.54
CA ILE A 48 9.99 0.57 -13.96
C ILE A 48 8.98 1.53 -13.35
N ARG A 49 8.24 2.20 -14.23
CA ARG A 49 7.23 3.20 -13.87
C ARG A 49 5.89 2.85 -14.51
N VAL A 50 4.82 2.98 -13.74
CA VAL A 50 3.45 2.97 -14.23
C VAL A 50 2.89 4.37 -13.98
N ILE A 51 2.45 5.03 -15.04
CA ILE A 51 2.02 6.43 -14.99
C ILE A 51 0.68 6.64 -15.69
N ASP A 52 -0.13 7.60 -15.22
CA ASP A 52 -1.35 8.05 -15.90
C ASP A 52 -2.24 6.86 -16.33
N SER A 53 -2.59 6.01 -15.38
CA SER A 53 -3.23 4.73 -15.66
C SER A 53 -4.31 4.41 -14.63
N ALA A 54 -5.27 3.58 -15.02
CA ALA A 54 -6.41 3.23 -14.18
C ALA A 54 -6.77 1.76 -14.24
N ILE A 55 -7.29 1.24 -13.14
CA ILE A 55 -7.91 -0.07 -13.07
C ILE A 55 -9.26 0.05 -12.36
N THR A 56 -10.30 -0.57 -12.92
CA THR A 56 -11.67 -0.42 -12.40
C THR A 56 -12.45 -1.72 -12.50
N GLY A 57 -13.00 -2.20 -11.38
CA GLY A 57 -13.86 -3.39 -11.38
C GLY A 57 -13.12 -4.70 -11.73
N THR A 58 -11.79 -4.68 -11.75
CA THR A 58 -10.96 -5.81 -12.17
C THR A 58 -10.57 -6.65 -10.96
N GLN A 59 -10.71 -7.97 -11.06
CA GLN A 59 -10.28 -8.88 -10.01
C GLN A 59 -8.76 -9.02 -10.02
N LEU A 60 -8.13 -8.86 -8.86
CA LEU A 60 -6.69 -9.03 -8.69
C LEU A 60 -6.45 -10.33 -7.91
N VAL A 61 -5.95 -11.35 -8.60
CA VAL A 61 -5.76 -12.69 -8.05
C VAL A 61 -4.27 -13.03 -8.09
N ASN A 62 -3.68 -13.29 -6.92
CA ASN A 62 -2.26 -13.65 -6.79
C ASN A 62 -1.34 -12.68 -7.58
N SER A 63 -1.63 -11.38 -7.52
CA SER A 63 -0.90 -10.36 -8.30
C SER A 63 -0.04 -9.48 -7.39
N ALA A 64 1.11 -9.06 -7.91
CA ALA A 64 2.10 -8.34 -7.11
C ALA A 64 2.89 -7.29 -7.91
N ALA A 65 3.40 -6.30 -7.21
CA ALA A 65 4.45 -5.41 -7.70
C ALA A 65 5.57 -5.32 -6.66
N VAL A 66 6.82 -5.31 -7.12
CA VAL A 66 7.99 -5.16 -6.26
C VAL A 66 8.93 -4.13 -6.87
N GLY A 67 9.30 -3.11 -6.09
CA GLY A 67 10.21 -2.05 -6.53
C GLY A 67 9.67 -1.19 -7.67
N VAL A 68 8.35 -1.06 -7.83
CA VAL A 68 7.75 -0.29 -8.92
C VAL A 68 7.36 1.10 -8.45
N ARG A 69 7.49 2.09 -9.34
CA ARG A 69 6.99 3.44 -9.09
C ARG A 69 5.66 3.67 -9.81
N PHE A 70 4.64 4.03 -9.03
CA PHE A 70 3.29 4.34 -9.47
C PHE A 70 3.04 5.85 -9.35
N GLU A 71 2.63 6.49 -10.45
CA GLU A 71 2.33 7.92 -10.48
C GLU A 71 1.02 8.20 -11.20
N ASP A 72 0.16 9.03 -10.60
CA ASP A 72 -1.11 9.42 -11.20
C ASP A 72 -1.96 8.18 -11.58
N ILE A 73 -2.13 7.29 -10.60
CA ILE A 73 -2.85 6.01 -10.75
C ILE A 73 -4.19 6.07 -10.05
N THR A 74 -5.24 5.54 -10.67
CA THR A 74 -6.54 5.34 -10.02
C THR A 74 -6.94 3.87 -10.00
N VAL A 75 -7.23 3.33 -8.82
CA VAL A 75 -7.79 2.00 -8.60
C VAL A 75 -9.21 2.17 -8.06
N THR A 76 -10.19 1.49 -8.66
CA THR A 76 -11.60 1.61 -8.24
C THR A 76 -12.27 0.24 -8.23
N ASP A 77 -12.89 -0.12 -7.11
CA ASP A 77 -13.72 -1.35 -7.00
C ASP A 77 -12.99 -2.65 -7.41
N CYS A 78 -11.74 -2.84 -6.98
CA CYS A 78 -10.92 -4.01 -7.32
C CYS A 78 -10.90 -5.06 -6.18
N PRO A 79 -11.65 -6.17 -6.29
CA PRO A 79 -11.64 -7.24 -5.31
C PRO A 79 -10.39 -8.13 -5.42
N THR A 80 -10.05 -8.81 -4.32
CA THR A 80 -8.96 -9.79 -4.25
C THR A 80 -9.47 -11.13 -3.68
N PRO A 81 -10.16 -11.96 -4.48
CA PRO A 81 -10.97 -13.07 -3.96
C PRO A 81 -10.17 -14.23 -3.33
N ALA A 82 -8.84 -14.24 -3.44
CA ALA A 82 -8.00 -15.33 -2.94
C ALA A 82 -6.86 -14.81 -2.06
N ASP A 83 -5.88 -14.15 -2.68
CA ASP A 83 -4.67 -13.66 -2.01
C ASP A 83 -4.64 -12.13 -2.02
N PRO A 84 -4.00 -11.50 -1.01
CA PRO A 84 -3.76 -10.07 -1.03
C PRO A 84 -2.95 -9.63 -2.25
N VAL A 85 -3.14 -8.39 -2.67
CA VAL A 85 -2.22 -7.73 -3.60
C VAL A 85 -0.99 -7.26 -2.82
N TYR A 86 0.20 -7.67 -3.27
CA TYR A 86 1.48 -7.30 -2.64
C TYR A 86 2.15 -6.18 -3.43
N LEU A 87 2.48 -5.08 -2.75
CA LEU A 87 3.17 -3.91 -3.29
C LEU A 87 4.43 -3.64 -2.47
N ASP A 88 5.42 -4.51 -2.62
CA ASP A 88 6.62 -4.49 -1.79
C ASP A 88 7.67 -3.50 -2.33
N GLY A 89 8.19 -2.63 -1.46
CA GLY A 89 9.19 -1.62 -1.80
C GLY A 89 8.76 -0.68 -2.93
N CYS A 90 7.46 -0.50 -3.15
CA CYS A 90 6.93 0.34 -4.23
C CYS A 90 6.84 1.82 -3.80
N LEU A 91 6.92 2.72 -4.79
CA LEU A 91 6.78 4.16 -4.60
C LEU A 91 5.46 4.68 -5.17
N PHE A 92 4.83 5.63 -4.50
CA PHE A 92 3.53 6.18 -4.88
C PHE A 92 3.56 7.70 -4.94
N ARG A 93 3.04 8.29 -6.02
CA ARG A 93 2.74 9.72 -6.13
C ARG A 93 1.36 9.88 -6.75
N HIS A 94 0.47 10.62 -6.09
CA HIS A 94 -0.88 10.86 -6.59
C HIS A 94 -1.66 9.58 -6.94
N VAL A 95 -1.49 8.53 -6.14
CA VAL A 95 -2.22 7.27 -6.33
C VAL A 95 -3.53 7.35 -5.55
N VAL A 96 -4.64 7.02 -6.18
CA VAL A 96 -5.98 7.05 -5.58
C VAL A 96 -6.54 5.64 -5.56
N LEU A 97 -6.91 5.16 -4.38
CA LEU A 97 -7.66 3.91 -4.20
C LEU A 97 -9.04 4.28 -3.64
N ARG A 98 -10.10 3.81 -4.28
CA ARG A 98 -11.47 4.15 -3.88
C ARG A 98 -12.47 3.03 -4.15
N GLY A 99 -13.62 3.11 -3.51
CA GLY A 99 -14.66 2.09 -3.61
C GLY A 99 -14.30 0.84 -2.81
N ARG A 100 -14.87 -0.31 -3.18
CA ARG A 100 -14.66 -1.58 -2.46
C ARG A 100 -13.41 -2.29 -2.95
N LEU A 101 -12.43 -2.45 -2.07
CA LEU A 101 -11.15 -3.07 -2.37
C LEU A 101 -10.99 -4.34 -1.54
N GLY A 102 -10.31 -5.33 -2.10
CA GLY A 102 -9.93 -6.52 -1.34
C GLY A 102 -8.83 -6.25 -0.31
N SER A 103 -8.02 -7.27 -0.07
CA SER A 103 -6.88 -7.26 0.84
C SER A 103 -5.60 -6.73 0.17
N TRP A 104 -4.94 -5.72 0.75
CA TRP A 104 -3.76 -5.07 0.17
C TRP A 104 -2.60 -4.98 1.17
N ILE A 105 -1.39 -5.29 0.71
CA ILE A 105 -0.17 -5.22 1.53
C ILE A 105 0.84 -4.32 0.83
N PHE A 106 1.12 -3.17 1.43
CA PHE A 106 2.16 -2.23 1.02
C PHE A 106 3.37 -2.49 1.92
N GLY A 107 4.20 -3.46 1.51
CA GLY A 107 5.33 -3.96 2.28
C GLY A 107 6.63 -3.23 1.97
N GLU A 108 7.59 -3.32 2.88
CA GLU A 108 8.98 -2.92 2.63
C GLU A 108 9.64 -3.85 1.61
N MET A 109 10.81 -3.48 1.09
CA MET A 109 11.58 -4.35 0.20
C MET A 109 11.79 -5.76 0.81
N PRO A 110 11.56 -6.86 0.06
CA PRO A 110 11.59 -8.21 0.62
C PRO A 110 12.95 -8.58 1.22
N LYS A 111 12.94 -9.39 2.28
CA LYS A 111 14.16 -9.85 2.97
C LYS A 111 15.08 -10.75 2.13
N SER A 112 14.57 -11.29 1.02
CA SER A 112 15.37 -12.02 0.03
C SER A 112 16.35 -11.12 -0.71
N VAL A 113 16.12 -9.80 -0.72
CA VAL A 113 17.02 -8.80 -1.29
C VAL A 113 18.18 -8.55 -0.34
N PRO A 114 19.44 -8.51 -0.81
CA PRO A 114 20.62 -8.24 0.03
C PRO A 114 20.52 -6.95 0.84
N ASP A 115 21.11 -6.93 2.04
CA ASP A 115 20.98 -5.83 3.00
C ASP A 115 21.49 -4.49 2.44
N ASP A 116 22.65 -4.48 1.76
CA ASP A 116 23.21 -3.29 1.10
C ASP A 116 22.25 -2.70 0.06
N ARG A 117 21.56 -3.58 -0.67
CA ARG A 117 20.55 -3.20 -1.65
C ARG A 117 19.31 -2.64 -0.97
N ARG A 118 18.81 -3.29 0.08
CA ARG A 118 17.63 -2.80 0.83
C ARG A 118 17.90 -1.43 1.44
N GLU A 119 19.11 -1.18 1.93
CA GLU A 119 19.52 0.14 2.42
C GLU A 119 19.51 1.19 1.31
N ALA A 120 20.01 0.86 0.12
CA ALA A 120 19.97 1.74 -1.04
C ALA A 120 18.53 2.08 -1.50
N PHE A 121 17.63 1.08 -1.48
CA PHE A 121 16.21 1.30 -1.74
C PHE A 121 15.57 2.19 -0.68
N ALA A 122 15.84 1.95 0.61
CA ALA A 122 15.30 2.77 1.69
C ALA A 122 15.77 4.23 1.61
N GLU A 123 17.00 4.48 1.14
CA GLU A 123 17.47 5.84 0.87
C GLU A 123 16.74 6.49 -0.32
N ALA A 124 16.56 5.75 -1.42
CA ALA A 124 15.79 6.23 -2.56
C ALA A 124 14.32 6.54 -2.19
N GLU A 125 13.70 5.71 -1.35
CA GLU A 125 12.35 5.93 -0.81
C GLU A 125 12.28 7.25 -0.01
N ARG A 126 13.23 7.48 0.90
CA ARG A 126 13.30 8.74 1.67
C ARG A 126 13.43 9.96 0.77
N GLN A 127 14.34 9.90 -0.21
CA GLN A 127 14.55 11.00 -1.16
C GLN A 127 13.31 11.26 -2.02
N PHE A 128 12.61 10.19 -2.43
CA PHE A 128 11.40 10.30 -3.23
C PHE A 128 10.28 11.04 -2.48
N TYR A 129 10.05 10.68 -1.21
CA TYR A 129 8.98 11.26 -0.40
C TYR A 129 9.33 12.61 0.25
N ALA A 130 10.60 12.98 0.31
CA ALA A 130 11.04 14.29 0.84
C ALA A 130 10.44 15.50 0.10
N LYS A 131 9.87 15.32 -1.09
CA LYS A 131 9.23 16.38 -1.88
C LYS A 131 7.90 16.87 -1.28
N GLY A 132 7.28 16.12 -0.37
CA GLY A 132 6.09 16.56 0.37
C GLY A 132 4.78 16.56 -0.41
N GLU A 133 4.73 15.93 -1.59
CA GLU A 133 3.49 15.65 -2.30
C GLU A 133 2.78 14.45 -1.66
N TYR A 134 1.45 14.40 -1.72
CA TYR A 134 0.74 13.24 -1.21
C TYR A 134 1.04 12.00 -2.07
N ALA A 135 1.28 10.89 -1.40
CA ALA A 135 1.65 9.62 -2.02
C ALA A 135 0.41 8.85 -2.46
N LEU A 136 -0.53 8.73 -1.52
CA LEU A 136 -1.70 7.86 -1.63
C LEU A 136 -2.94 8.57 -1.09
N ASP A 137 -4.07 8.42 -1.78
CA ASP A 137 -5.38 8.83 -1.31
C ASP A 137 -6.25 7.58 -1.17
N ILE A 138 -6.62 7.28 0.07
CA ILE A 138 -7.51 6.17 0.42
C ILE A 138 -8.76 6.66 1.14
N SER A 139 -9.03 7.97 1.12
CA SER A 139 -10.15 8.56 1.86
C SER A 139 -11.52 8.05 1.45
N GLU A 140 -11.65 7.53 0.23
CA GLU A 140 -12.88 6.92 -0.31
C GLU A 140 -12.79 5.38 -0.42
N ALA A 141 -11.74 4.76 0.14
CA ALA A 141 -11.52 3.32 0.07
C ALA A 141 -12.21 2.57 1.21
N VAL A 142 -12.85 1.47 0.87
CA VAL A 142 -13.35 0.45 1.81
C VAL A 142 -12.59 -0.83 1.54
N PHE A 143 -11.62 -1.15 2.40
CA PHE A 143 -10.82 -2.36 2.30
C PHE A 143 -11.49 -3.54 3.01
N GLU A 144 -11.31 -4.74 2.47
CA GLU A 144 -11.42 -5.98 3.24
C GLU A 144 -10.33 -6.01 4.32
N SER A 145 -9.08 -5.74 3.94
CA SER A 145 -7.98 -5.49 4.88
C SER A 145 -6.87 -4.69 4.20
N ALA A 146 -6.10 -3.90 4.96
CA ALA A 146 -4.91 -3.24 4.42
C ALA A 146 -3.78 -3.12 5.44
N SER A 147 -2.55 -3.31 4.99
CA SER A 147 -1.33 -3.10 5.77
C SER A 147 -0.39 -2.17 5.04
N MET A 148 0.00 -1.06 5.67
CA MET A 148 0.84 -0.04 5.04
C MET A 148 2.14 0.14 5.81
N PHE A 149 3.28 -0.18 5.21
CA PHE A 149 4.59 -0.07 5.85
C PHE A 149 5.67 0.58 4.96
N SER A 150 5.42 0.74 3.66
CA SER A 150 6.39 1.27 2.69
C SER A 150 6.22 2.74 2.29
N LEU A 151 5.37 3.47 3.00
CA LEU A 151 5.19 4.90 2.74
C LEU A 151 4.97 5.71 4.03
N PRO A 152 5.36 6.99 4.05
CA PRO A 152 5.12 7.87 5.19
C PRO A 152 3.62 8.12 5.35
N GLY A 153 3.06 7.81 6.51
CA GLY A 153 1.62 7.94 6.73
C GLY A 153 1.09 9.38 6.63
N ALA A 154 1.93 10.38 6.92
CA ALA A 154 1.60 11.80 6.74
C ALA A 154 1.34 12.20 5.28
N LEU A 155 1.81 11.40 4.31
CA LEU A 155 1.55 11.61 2.88
C LEU A 155 0.35 10.81 2.37
N VAL A 156 -0.42 10.19 3.28
CA VAL A 156 -1.63 9.44 2.96
C VAL A 156 -2.85 10.24 3.38
N ARG A 157 -3.74 10.51 2.42
CA ARG A 157 -5.08 11.06 2.70
C ARG A 157 -6.01 9.93 3.14
N ARG A 158 -6.77 10.17 4.20
CA ARG A 158 -7.43 9.13 4.99
C ARG A 158 -8.87 9.49 5.33
N ASP A 159 -9.70 8.47 5.51
CA ASP A 159 -10.99 8.54 6.20
C ASP A 159 -10.76 8.45 7.71
N PRO A 160 -10.98 9.53 8.49
CA PRO A 160 -10.75 9.51 9.93
C PRO A 160 -11.66 8.54 10.69
N GLU A 161 -12.74 8.05 10.08
CA GLU A 161 -13.61 7.06 10.73
C GLU A 161 -12.99 5.66 10.79
N THR A 162 -12.13 5.30 9.82
CA THR A 162 -11.63 3.93 9.66
C THR A 162 -10.13 3.82 9.41
N GLN A 163 -9.43 4.94 9.23
CA GLN A 163 -8.04 4.98 8.79
C GLN A 163 -7.22 5.94 9.65
N PHE A 164 -6.51 5.38 10.61
CA PHE A 164 -5.83 6.11 11.67
C PHE A 164 -4.35 6.27 11.36
N LEU A 165 -3.76 7.40 11.73
CA LEU A 165 -2.32 7.59 11.66
C LEU A 165 -1.68 7.31 13.00
N VAL A 166 -0.77 6.36 13.02
CA VAL A 166 -0.02 5.98 14.21
C VAL A 166 1.35 6.63 14.17
N HIS A 167 1.68 7.38 15.21
CA HIS A 167 2.95 8.10 15.32
C HIS A 167 3.99 7.26 16.07
N LYS A 168 5.14 7.04 15.44
CA LYS A 168 6.26 6.28 15.99
C LYS A 168 6.77 6.87 17.29
N GLU A 169 6.91 8.19 17.36
CA GLU A 169 7.39 8.89 18.56
C GLU A 169 6.47 8.68 19.78
N ARG A 170 5.16 8.52 19.55
CA ARG A 170 4.16 8.36 20.62
C ARG A 170 4.07 6.92 21.15
N LEU A 171 4.78 5.98 20.52
CA LEU A 171 4.95 4.62 21.03
C LEU A 171 5.96 4.57 22.18
N ALA A 172 6.90 5.53 22.25
CA ALA A 172 7.90 5.57 23.30
C ALA A 172 7.24 5.93 24.64
N GLY A 173 7.23 4.97 25.57
CA GLY A 173 6.67 5.16 26.92
C GLY A 173 5.17 4.88 27.06
N ALA A 174 4.48 4.49 25.98
CA ALA A 174 3.09 4.06 26.05
C ALA A 174 2.97 2.68 26.72
N ASP A 175 2.00 2.53 27.63
CA ASP A 175 1.65 1.21 28.20
C ASP A 175 0.78 0.42 27.21
N LEU A 176 1.43 -0.45 26.44
CA LEU A 176 0.78 -1.30 25.45
C LEU A 176 0.25 -2.61 26.04
N SER A 177 0.43 -2.88 27.34
CA SER A 177 0.14 -4.19 27.95
C SER A 177 -1.33 -4.58 27.89
N LYS A 178 -2.23 -3.58 27.86
CA LYS A 178 -3.69 -3.76 27.79
C LYS A 178 -4.22 -3.97 26.36
N LEU A 179 -3.38 -3.80 25.35
CA LEU A 179 -3.77 -3.99 23.95
C LEU A 179 -3.68 -5.47 23.56
N PRO A 180 -4.48 -5.94 22.59
CA PRO A 180 -4.36 -7.29 22.05
C PRO A 180 -2.95 -7.60 21.53
N ARG A 181 -2.52 -8.86 21.62
CA ARG A 181 -1.19 -9.29 21.15
C ARG A 181 -0.95 -9.01 19.66
N SER A 182 -2.00 -9.06 18.84
CA SER A 182 -1.97 -8.71 17.42
C SER A 182 -1.60 -7.24 17.23
N VAL A 183 -2.29 -6.34 17.92
CA VAL A 183 -2.04 -4.89 17.92
C VAL A 183 -0.62 -4.61 18.44
N GLN A 184 -0.20 -5.22 19.55
CA GLN A 184 1.16 -5.05 20.06
C GLN A 184 2.23 -5.47 19.04
N ARG A 185 2.01 -6.56 18.30
CA ARG A 185 2.94 -7.03 17.25
C ARG A 185 2.99 -6.04 16.09
N TRP A 186 1.85 -5.50 15.68
CA TRP A 186 1.76 -4.47 14.66
C TRP A 186 2.49 -3.18 15.08
N LEU A 187 2.27 -2.70 16.32
CA LEU A 187 2.95 -1.52 16.86
C LEU A 187 4.48 -1.72 16.96
N LYS A 188 4.94 -2.92 17.30
CA LYS A 188 6.38 -3.27 17.25
C LYS A 188 6.96 -3.17 15.84
N ARG A 189 6.15 -3.40 14.80
CA ARG A 189 6.57 -3.18 13.42
C ARG A 189 6.61 -1.69 13.08
N VAL A 190 5.59 -0.92 13.47
CA VAL A 190 5.60 0.55 13.31
C VAL A 190 6.82 1.19 13.98
N ALA A 191 7.20 0.75 15.18
CA ALA A 191 8.38 1.23 15.88
C ALA A 191 9.70 1.02 15.10
N ARG A 192 9.72 0.09 14.14
CA ARG A 192 10.88 -0.20 13.28
C ARG A 192 10.79 0.47 11.91
N SER A 193 9.65 1.08 11.57
CA SER A 193 9.46 1.78 10.30
C SER A 193 10.51 2.88 10.14
N PRO A 194 11.00 3.11 8.91
CA PRO A 194 11.84 4.27 8.61
C PRO A 194 11.05 5.59 8.65
N PHE A 195 9.71 5.53 8.70
CA PHE A 195 8.85 6.71 8.71
C PHE A 195 8.38 7.06 10.13
N ASP A 196 8.14 8.35 10.36
CA ASP A 196 7.66 8.86 11.66
C ASP A 196 6.22 8.48 11.95
N SER A 197 5.47 8.09 10.92
CA SER A 197 4.07 7.70 11.04
C SER A 197 3.69 6.63 10.02
N THR A 198 2.70 5.83 10.39
CA THR A 198 2.19 4.70 9.60
C THR A 198 0.68 4.70 9.64
N VAL A 199 0.05 4.39 8.50
CA VAL A 199 -1.41 4.27 8.43
C VAL A 199 -1.84 2.89 8.90
N LEU A 200 -2.84 2.90 9.76
CA LEU A 200 -3.60 1.74 10.15
C LEU A 200 -4.97 1.84 9.50
N VAL A 201 -5.43 0.75 8.88
CA VAL A 201 -6.76 0.66 8.27
C VAL A 201 -7.59 -0.38 9.02
N VAL A 202 -8.85 -0.05 9.27
CA VAL A 202 -9.86 -0.98 9.80
C VAL A 202 -10.81 -1.34 8.67
N GLY A 203 -10.75 -2.60 8.20
CA GLY A 203 -11.62 -3.05 7.12
C GLY A 203 -13.08 -3.10 7.56
N ARG A 204 -13.97 -2.38 6.85
CA ARG A 204 -15.41 -2.31 7.23
C ARG A 204 -16.11 -3.67 7.09
N ASP A 205 -15.56 -4.54 6.25
CA ASP A 205 -16.09 -5.88 5.99
C ASP A 205 -15.41 -6.97 6.83
N GLU A 206 -14.48 -6.62 7.73
CA GLU A 206 -13.88 -7.58 8.68
C GLU A 206 -14.95 -8.15 9.62
N ALA A 207 -14.88 -9.46 9.91
CA ALA A 207 -15.81 -10.13 10.80
C ALA A 207 -15.88 -9.47 12.20
N ASP A 208 -14.74 -8.96 12.68
CA ASP A 208 -14.59 -8.34 13.99
C ASP A 208 -14.55 -6.81 13.92
N PHE A 209 -15.10 -6.18 12.86
CA PHE A 209 -15.00 -4.74 12.59
C PHE A 209 -15.25 -3.85 13.83
N LYS A 210 -16.28 -4.14 14.63
CA LYS A 210 -16.61 -3.35 15.83
C LYS A 210 -15.53 -3.43 16.89
N GLU A 211 -14.98 -4.62 17.10
CA GLU A 211 -13.90 -4.86 18.07
C GLU A 211 -12.59 -4.25 17.56
N SER A 212 -12.25 -4.47 16.28
CA SER A 212 -11.12 -3.79 15.63
C SER A 212 -11.23 -2.27 15.81
N LEU A 213 -12.35 -1.66 15.42
CA LEU A 213 -12.55 -0.21 15.53
C LEU A 213 -12.44 0.30 16.97
N ALA A 214 -12.93 -0.46 17.96
CA ALA A 214 -12.82 -0.10 19.37
C ALA A 214 -11.35 -0.06 19.84
N PHE A 215 -10.52 -1.02 19.43
CA PHE A 215 -9.09 -1.00 19.75
C PHE A 215 -8.35 0.16 19.09
N HIS A 216 -8.72 0.55 17.87
CA HIS A 216 -8.10 1.70 17.21
C HIS A 216 -8.49 3.02 17.87
N ARG A 217 -9.75 3.15 18.30
CA ARG A 217 -10.16 4.28 19.15
C ARG A 217 -9.40 4.32 20.47
N GLN A 218 -9.11 3.16 21.08
CA GLN A 218 -8.25 3.11 22.25
C GLN A 218 -6.83 3.64 21.97
N LEU A 219 -6.26 3.42 20.77
CA LEU A 219 -4.98 4.03 20.39
C LEU A 219 -5.06 5.55 20.30
N VAL A 220 -6.20 6.08 19.83
CA VAL A 220 -6.47 7.53 19.81
C VAL A 220 -6.57 8.08 21.23
N ASP A 221 -7.31 7.40 22.12
CA ASP A 221 -7.46 7.80 23.53
C ASP A 221 -6.11 7.77 24.28
N LEU A 222 -5.22 6.86 23.93
CA LEU A 222 -3.85 6.78 24.44
C LEU A 222 -2.91 7.84 23.82
N GLY A 223 -3.40 8.62 22.86
CA GLY A 223 -2.62 9.61 22.11
C GLY A 223 -1.66 9.01 21.09
N ILE A 224 -1.60 7.67 20.95
CA ILE A 224 -0.70 6.95 20.05
C ILE A 224 -1.07 7.20 18.59
N ALA A 225 -2.37 7.27 18.31
CA ALA A 225 -2.92 7.47 16.99
C ALA A 225 -3.68 8.81 16.89
N GLU A 226 -3.82 9.31 15.66
CA GLU A 226 -4.81 10.33 15.29
C GLU A 226 -5.82 9.72 14.31
N ALA A 227 -7.05 10.23 14.35
CA ALA A 227 -8.06 9.97 13.32
C ALA A 227 -7.75 10.84 12.10
#